data_AF-A0A0R3RD87-F1
#
_entry.id   AF-A0A0R3RD87-F1
#
_cell.length_a   1.000
_cell.length_b   1.000
_cell.length_c   1.000
_cell.angle_alpha   90.00
_cell.angle_beta   90.00
_cell.angle_gamma   90.00
#
_symmetry.space_group_name_H-M   'P 1'
#
loop_
_entity.id
_entity.type
_entity.pdbx_description
1 polymer ?
#
loop_
_entity_poly.entity_id
_entity_poly.type
_entity_poly.pdbx_seq_one_letter_code
_entity_poly.pdbx_strand_id
1 'polypeptide(L)' 'LEKPLSLIWHTYCNRKRTELPMKLTVTRSGLKAETKQQGITEYWSHRITYCLAPSNLPRVFCWVYKHEGKKMKPELRYYN' A
#
# COMPACT_ATOMS: atom_id res chain seq x y z
N LEU A 1 1.03 6.91 -12.10
CA LEU A 1 0.39 5.87 -11.27
C LEU A 1 0.05 4.61 -12.07
N GLU A 2 -0.43 4.73 -13.31
CA GLU A 2 -0.84 3.56 -14.12
C GLU A 2 0.29 2.55 -14.40
N LYS A 3 1.44 2.99 -14.91
CA LYS A 3 2.57 2.09 -15.21
C LYS A 3 2.99 1.21 -14.01
N PRO A 4 3.23 1.77 -12.80
CA PRO A 4 3.57 0.92 -11.65
C PRO A 4 2.40 0.08 -11.12
N LEU A 5 1.15 0.53 -11.26
CA LEU A 5 -0.03 -0.28 -10.92
C LEU A 5 -0.13 -1.52 -11.81
N SER A 6 0.01 -1.36 -13.13
CA SER A 6 -0.02 -2.47 -14.08
C SER A 6 1.09 -3.48 -13.81
N LEU A 7 2.31 -3.02 -13.49
CA LEU A 7 3.43 -3.90 -13.13
C LEU A 7 3.14 -4.75 -11.90
N ILE A 8 2.57 -4.15 -10.85
CA ILE A 8 2.24 -4.84 -9.60
C ILE A 8 1.09 -5.83 -9.82
N TRP A 9 0.08 -5.45 -10.61
CA TRP A 9 -1.01 -6.34 -10.97
C TRP A 9 -0.52 -7.54 -11.77
N HIS A 10 0.30 -7.33 -12.80
CA HIS A 10 0.91 -8.45 -13.55
C HIS A 10 1.76 -9.34 -12.65
N THR A 11 2.48 -8.75 -11.69
CA THR A 11 3.26 -9.52 -10.71
C THR A 11 2.36 -10.33 -9.77
N TYR A 12 1.21 -9.77 -9.36
CA TYR A 12 0.21 -10.48 -8.56
C TYR A 12 -0.36 -11.67 -9.34
N CYS A 13 -0.86 -11.46 -10.57
CA CYS A 13 -1.45 -12.51 -11.38
C CYS A 13 -0.47 -13.66 -11.72
N ASN A 14 0.82 -13.34 -11.88
CA ASN A 14 1.85 -14.34 -12.24
C ASN A 14 2.53 -14.99 -11.02
N ARG A 15 2.28 -14.52 -9.78
CA ARG A 15 2.88 -15.12 -8.58
C ARG A 15 2.05 -16.33 -8.13
N LYS A 16 2.72 -17.49 -8.02
CA LYS A 16 2.21 -18.67 -7.27
C LYS A 16 2.49 -18.59 -5.75
N ARG A 17 2.86 -17.42 -5.22
CA ARG A 17 3.31 -17.26 -3.84
C ARG A 17 2.12 -17.03 -2.91
N THR A 18 2.16 -17.63 -1.73
CA THR A 18 1.18 -17.49 -0.64
C THR A 18 0.84 -16.02 -0.41
N GLU A 19 -0.45 -15.69 -0.49
CA GLU A 19 -0.95 -14.36 -0.15
C GLU A 19 -0.52 -14.02 1.29
N LEU A 20 -0.14 -12.76 1.50
CA LEU A 20 0.31 -12.25 2.79
C LEU A 20 -0.87 -11.48 3.39
N PRO A 21 -1.78 -12.14 4.11
CA PRO A 21 -3.03 -11.53 4.53
C PRO A 21 -2.74 -10.31 5.40
N MET A 22 -3.38 -9.20 5.05
CA MET A 22 -3.23 -7.92 5.71
C MET A 22 -4.59 -7.39 6.16
N LYS A 23 -4.65 -6.91 7.40
CA LYS A 23 -5.77 -6.10 7.89
C LYS A 23 -5.39 -4.64 7.81
N LEU A 24 -6.09 -3.88 6.99
CA LEU A 24 -5.94 -2.43 6.90
C LEU A 24 -7.07 -1.76 7.68
N THR A 25 -6.72 -0.85 8.59
CA THR A 25 -7.69 -0.07 9.37
C THR A 25 -7.44 1.42 9.14
N VAL A 26 -8.48 2.15 8.77
CA VAL A 26 -8.45 3.62 8.73
C VAL A 26 -8.69 4.14 10.14
N THR A 27 -7.83 5.05 10.60
CA THR A 27 -7.93 5.67 11.92
C THR A 27 -7.99 7.19 11.77
N ARG A 28 -8.28 7.89 12.88
CA ARG A 28 -8.19 9.37 12.90
C ARG A 28 -6.78 9.88 12.60
N SER A 29 -5.75 9.10 12.94
CA SER A 29 -4.33 9.46 12.76
C SER A 29 -3.73 9.01 11.42
N GLY A 30 -4.45 8.21 10.62
CA GLY A 30 -4.00 7.75 9.31
C GLY A 30 -4.41 6.30 9.00
N LEU A 31 -3.44 5.43 8.69
CA LEU A 31 -3.68 4.02 8.38
C LEU A 31 -2.88 3.11 9.31
N LYS A 32 -3.48 1.97 9.67
CA LYS A 32 -2.82 0.88 10.38
C LYS A 32 -2.88 -0.38 9.51
N ALA A 33 -1.73 -0.90 9.11
CA ALA A 33 -1.59 -2.13 8.34
C ALA A 33 -1.03 -3.24 9.24
N GLU A 34 -1.76 -4.33 9.39
CA GLU A 34 -1.38 -5.44 10.26
C GLU A 34 -1.20 -6.72 9.45
N THR A 35 -0.04 -7.37 9.59
CA THR A 35 0.22 -8.69 9.00
C THR A 35 0.70 -9.67 10.06
N LYS A 36 0.48 -10.96 9.84
CA LYS A 36 1.00 -12.00 10.76
C LYS A 36 2.53 -12.01 10.88
N GLN A 37 3.24 -11.62 9.82
CA GLN A 37 4.70 -11.70 9.77
C GLN A 37 5.39 -10.44 10.29
N GLN A 38 4.84 -9.27 10.02
CA GLN A 38 5.49 -7.98 10.33
C GLN A 38 4.80 -7.23 11.47
N GLY A 39 3.71 -7.77 12.02
CA GLY A 39 2.91 -7.10 13.03
C GLY A 39 2.24 -5.84 12.48
N ILE A 40 2.15 -4.81 13.31
CA ILE A 40 1.47 -3.55 13.02
C ILE A 40 2.45 -2.55 12.43
N THR A 41 2.07 -1.94 11.30
CA THR A 41 2.73 -0.77 10.71
C THR A 41 1.75 0.39 10.66
N GLU A 42 2.15 1.55 11.19
CA GLU A 42 1.35 2.78 11.18
C GLU A 42 1.83 3.77 10.13
N TYR A 43 0.87 4.42 9.47
CA TYR A 43 1.09 5.47 8.49
C TYR A 43 0.36 6.73 8.94
N TRP A 44 1.11 7.80 9.22
CA TRP A 44 0.54 9.08 9.64
C TRP A 44 -0.20 9.78 8.50
N SER A 45 -1.39 10.32 8.79
CA SER A 45 -2.27 10.97 7.82
C SER A 45 -1.57 12.11 7.06
N HIS A 46 -0.82 12.97 7.76
CA HIS A 46 -0.07 14.07 7.15
C HIS A 46 1.04 13.63 6.17
N ARG A 47 1.39 12.33 6.16
CA ARG A 47 2.39 11.75 5.24
C ARG A 47 1.76 10.96 4.11
N ILE A 48 0.47 10.64 4.22
CA ILE A 48 -0.29 10.03 3.13
C ILE A 48 -0.73 11.15 2.20
N THR A 49 -0.24 11.13 0.96
CA THR A 49 -0.53 12.20 -0.01
C THR A 49 -1.58 11.82 -1.04
N TYR A 50 -1.85 10.52 -1.19
CA TYR A 50 -2.80 10.01 -2.16
C TYR A 50 -3.19 8.58 -1.80
N CYS A 51 -4.45 8.22 -2.07
CA CYS A 51 -4.97 6.87 -1.98
C CYS A 51 -5.82 6.55 -3.22
N LEU A 52 -5.86 5.29 -3.65
CA LEU A 52 -6.65 4.87 -4.80
C LEU A 52 -7.13 3.41 -4.63
N ALA A 53 -8.38 3.17 -5.04
CA ALA A 53 -8.97 1.86 -5.25
C ALA A 53 -9.47 1.79 -6.71
N PRO A 54 -8.66 1.27 -7.66
CA PRO A 54 -9.03 1.26 -9.07
C PRO A 54 -10.19 0.28 -9.34
N SER A 55 -11.21 0.72 -10.07
CA SER A 55 -12.36 -0.14 -10.44
C SER A 55 -11.98 -1.28 -11.39
N ASN A 56 -10.94 -1.08 -12.21
CA ASN A 56 -10.43 -2.07 -13.16
C ASN A 56 -9.49 -3.10 -12.51
N LEU A 57 -9.07 -2.91 -11.25
CA LEU A 57 -8.22 -3.81 -10.49
C LEU A 57 -8.92 -4.18 -9.17
N PRO A 58 -10.02 -4.95 -9.23
CA PRO A 58 -10.76 -5.33 -8.04
C PRO A 58 -9.83 -6.11 -7.12
N ARG A 59 -9.77 -5.71 -5.83
CA ARG A 59 -8.83 -6.18 -4.78
C ARG A 59 -7.49 -5.44 -4.68
N VAL A 60 -7.32 -4.32 -5.37
CA VAL A 60 -6.14 -3.46 -5.18
C VAL A 60 -6.52 -2.18 -4.44
N PHE A 61 -5.81 -1.90 -3.35
CA PHE A 61 -5.86 -0.61 -2.67
C PHE A 61 -4.43 -0.08 -2.48
N CYS A 62 -4.16 1.15 -2.88
CA CYS A 62 -2.82 1.72 -2.80
C CYS A 62 -2.80 3.11 -2.18
N TRP A 63 -1.63 3.49 -1.65
CA TRP A 63 -1.39 4.82 -1.13
C TRP A 63 0.04 5.31 -1.37
N VAL A 64 0.22 6.62 -1.44
CA VAL A 64 1.53 7.27 -1.47
C VAL A 64 1.88 7.74 -0.07
N TYR A 65 3.00 7.27 0.48
CA TYR A 65 3.49 7.65 1.80
C TYR A 65 4.85 8.35 1.73
N LYS A 66 4.96 9.51 2.38
CA LYS A 66 6.24 10.23 2.54
C LYS A 66 7.04 9.63 3.69
N HIS A 67 8.22 9.08 3.39
CA HIS A 67 9.15 8.57 4.39
C HIS A 67 10.08 9.68 4.93
N GLU A 68 10.47 9.55 6.20
CA GLU A 68 11.56 10.34 6.77
C GLU A 68 12.90 9.71 6.40
N GLY A 69 13.72 10.46 5.68
CA GLY A 69 15.08 10.11 5.28
C GLY A 69 15.75 11.34 4.66
N LYS A 70 17.07 11.29 4.45
CA LYS A 70 17.93 12.43 4.02
C LYS A 70 17.45 13.24 2.79
N LYS A 71 16.40 12.81 2.08
CA LYS A 71 15.88 13.46 0.86
C LYS A 71 14.34 13.54 0.73
N MET A 72 13.54 13.21 1.76
CA MET A 72 12.06 13.37 1.73
C MET A 72 11.39 12.80 0.45
N LYS A 73 11.90 11.69 -0.11
CA LYS A 73 11.33 11.14 -1.34
C LYS A 73 9.99 10.46 -1.01
N PRO A 74 8.89 10.79 -1.69
CA PRO A 74 7.65 10.05 -1.55
C PRO A 74 7.85 8.62 -2.08
N GLU A 75 7.42 7.62 -1.32
CA GLU A 75 7.34 6.23 -1.79
C GLU A 75 5.89 5.85 -2.00
N LEU A 76 5.65 5.08 -3.06
CA LEU A 76 4.33 4.54 -3.34
C LEU A 76 4.26 3.13 -2.79
N ARG A 77 3.34 2.90 -1.86
CA ARG A 77 3.09 1.58 -1.31
C ARG A 77 1.76 1.06 -1.83
N TYR A 78 1.81 -0.17 -2.34
CA TYR A 78 0.66 -0.83 -2.93
C TYR A 78 0.37 -2.08 -2.13
N TYR A 79 -0.90 -2.27 -1.81
CA TYR A 79 -1.35 -3.41 -1.02
C TYR A 79 -2.48 -4.12 -1.76
N ASN A 80 -2.47 -5.44 -1.65
CA ASN A 80 -3.43 -6.36 -2.24
C ASN A 80 -4.06 -7.16 -1.11
#